data_AF-A0A9E3CQW8-F1
#
_entry.id   AF-A0A9E3CQW8-F1
#
_cell.length_a   1.000
_cell.length_b   1.000
_cell.length_c   1.000
_cell.angle_alpha   90.00
_cell.angle_beta   90.00
_cell.angle_gamma   90.00
#
_symmetry.space_group_name_H-M   'P 1'
#
loop_
_entity.id
_entity.type
_entity.pdbx_description
1 polymer ?
#
loop_
_entity_poly.entity_id
_entity_poly.type
_entity_poly.pdbx_seq_one_letter_code
_entity_poly.pdbx_strand_id
1 'polypeptide(L)'
;MRLTPFAKAFIAVVLLAVVGFATWHYKGDAIKQWAGGERKVEGGDSKGDFDNLKGGPSDPERGKGSTGVTSASIGTGKLSRPLVVGINTWAGHSPGIVFNGGMEPNAASSYKKKFGLDVKFVLLEDPAAKLAAFRSGQVDIMWDTVDNWAREASILAEQNQSAKSVIMQDWSRGGDGIASLATIKSVEDLKGHKIACTQFTPSHFLLLYLLSQSGLTPDDRAAVEKNIIFTTDAPAAAAAFKARQVDAAVTWEPDLSGAVEARGAEAHVLVSTQAATNIIADTLVARQDLIDKAPETVRDFVHGWLDGIEMIKNDPNGSYAVVAQALKLDTDTVSGMLSGLKLTAYADNAQFYGLAGGKAHYETLFDTAFVIWRKKGLVTKVVSAKDWADARFLQALAASYPGQKVEEAPVVAKAPSEKDVPILRQQIQIQFTPGSDEIMPGSYLLLDKLGETMTSFGNTVLRVEGNTDNTGSAAANLTLSERRAISVKNYIVKNFPNIPPTRFQTIGRGQTNPVAENTTEAGRQQNRRTDIKVILATQ
;
A
#
# COMPACT_ATOMS: atom_id res chain seq x y z
N MET A 1 -16.31 -35.29 50.13
CA MET A 1 -16.66 -35.27 48.70
C MET A 1 -15.49 -35.80 47.89
N ARG A 2 -15.69 -36.78 47.00
CA ARG A 2 -14.64 -37.27 46.09
C ARG A 2 -14.69 -36.45 44.80
N LEU A 3 -13.56 -35.86 44.39
CA LEU A 3 -13.45 -35.09 43.15
C LEU A 3 -13.75 -35.97 41.93
N THR A 4 -14.51 -35.43 40.98
CA THR A 4 -14.84 -36.10 39.71
C THR A 4 -13.58 -36.28 38.84
N PRO A 5 -13.55 -37.24 37.91
CA PRO A 5 -12.42 -37.43 36.99
C PRO A 5 -12.06 -36.17 36.19
N PHE A 6 -13.08 -35.39 35.79
CA PHE A 6 -12.89 -34.11 35.11
C PHE A 6 -12.25 -33.05 36.01
N ALA A 7 -12.66 -32.94 37.28
CA ALA A 7 -12.05 -32.01 38.23
C ALA A 7 -10.57 -32.38 38.51
N LYS A 8 -10.23 -33.68 38.52
CA LYS A 8 -8.83 -34.12 38.64
C LYS A 8 -8.00 -33.77 37.40
N ALA A 9 -8.56 -33.93 36.20
CA ALA A 9 -7.90 -33.57 34.95
C ALA A 9 -7.69 -32.05 34.84
N PHE A 10 -8.69 -31.24 35.21
CA PHE A 10 -8.60 -29.79 35.21
C PHE A 10 -7.55 -29.27 36.21
N ILE A 11 -7.53 -29.82 37.43
CA ILE A 11 -6.51 -29.49 38.43
C ILE A 11 -5.10 -29.89 37.94
N ALA A 12 -4.96 -31.03 37.27
CA ALA A 12 -3.68 -31.44 36.69
C ALA A 12 -3.19 -30.49 35.59
N VAL A 13 -4.08 -30.03 34.70
CA VAL A 13 -3.74 -29.07 33.64
C VAL A 13 -3.38 -27.70 34.22
N VAL A 14 -4.10 -27.23 35.24
CA VAL A 14 -3.79 -25.95 35.92
C VAL A 14 -2.47 -26.03 36.66
N LEU A 15 -2.18 -27.16 37.35
CA LEU A 15 -0.88 -27.36 38.00
C LEU A 15 0.26 -27.43 36.99
N LEU A 16 0.08 -28.10 35.84
CA LEU A 16 1.06 -28.12 34.76
C LEU A 16 1.28 -26.74 34.13
N ALA A 17 0.22 -25.92 34.00
CA ALA A 17 0.32 -24.55 33.50
C ALA A 17 1.05 -23.63 34.50
N VAL A 18 0.78 -23.77 35.81
CA VAL A 18 1.46 -22.98 36.86
C VAL A 18 2.92 -23.41 37.00
N VAL A 19 3.23 -24.70 36.95
CA VAL A 19 4.61 -25.21 36.95
C VAL A 19 5.34 -24.81 35.66
N GLY A 20 4.67 -24.86 34.51
CA GLY A 20 5.21 -24.39 33.23
C GLY A 20 5.52 -22.90 33.24
N PHE A 21 4.61 -22.08 33.77
CA PHE A 21 4.80 -20.64 33.94
C PHE A 21 5.93 -20.32 34.93
N ALA A 22 5.98 -20.98 36.09
CA ALA A 22 7.05 -20.80 37.07
C ALA A 22 8.42 -21.26 36.52
N THR A 23 8.46 -22.35 35.77
CA THR A 23 9.70 -22.86 35.16
C THR A 23 10.20 -21.92 34.05
N TRP A 24 9.29 -21.37 33.23
CA TRP A 24 9.61 -20.37 32.22
C TRP A 24 10.05 -19.04 32.85
N HIS A 25 9.42 -18.61 33.93
CA HIS A 25 9.71 -17.33 34.59
C HIS A 25 11.02 -17.35 35.41
N TYR A 26 11.38 -18.48 36.04
CA TYR A 26 12.59 -18.59 36.87
C TYR A 26 13.79 -19.27 36.17
N LYS A 27 13.60 -20.01 35.07
CA LYS A 27 14.67 -20.69 34.32
C LYS A 27 14.68 -20.40 32.81
N GLY A 28 13.94 -19.38 32.36
CA GLY A 28 13.79 -19.03 30.95
C GLY A 28 15.11 -18.81 30.21
N ASP A 29 16.13 -18.25 30.86
CA ASP A 29 17.42 -17.98 30.21
C ASP A 29 18.33 -19.21 30.08
N ALA A 30 18.20 -20.19 30.98
CA ALA A 30 18.89 -21.48 30.88
C ALA A 30 18.28 -22.36 29.77
N ILE A 31 16.97 -22.26 29.54
CA ILE A 31 16.27 -22.97 28.46
C ILE A 31 16.61 -22.34 27.09
N LYS A 32 16.76 -21.01 27.02
CA LYS A 32 17.24 -20.31 25.81
C LYS A 32 18.69 -20.67 25.45
N GLN A 33 19.55 -20.87 26.45
CA GLN A 33 20.94 -21.32 26.21
C GLN A 33 21.02 -22.79 25.80
N TRP A 34 20.19 -23.67 26.37
CA TRP A 34 20.19 -25.09 25.99
C TRP A 34 19.62 -25.33 24.58
N ALA A 35 18.62 -24.55 24.15
CA ALA A 35 18.05 -24.62 22.81
C ALA A 35 18.94 -24.00 21.70
N GLY A 36 20.03 -23.33 22.07
CA GLY A 36 20.95 -22.63 21.14
C GLY A 36 22.14 -23.46 20.64
N GLY A 37 22.21 -24.76 20.93
CA GLY A 37 23.33 -25.62 20.54
C GLY A 37 23.22 -26.24 19.14
N GLU A 38 23.80 -25.56 18.15
CA GLU A 38 24.34 -26.04 16.86
C GLU A 38 23.55 -27.01 15.95
N ARG A 39 22.96 -26.48 14.85
CA ARG A 39 23.47 -26.66 13.46
C ARG A 39 22.66 -25.85 12.44
N LYS A 40 23.39 -25.16 11.55
CA LYS A 40 22.91 -24.37 10.41
C LYS A 40 22.09 -25.21 9.42
N VAL A 41 20.87 -24.74 9.13
CA VAL A 41 20.20 -24.89 7.83
C VAL A 41 19.57 -23.52 7.54
N GLU A 42 20.13 -22.78 6.59
CA GLU A 42 19.59 -21.50 6.11
C GLU A 42 18.39 -21.81 5.19
N GLY A 43 17.19 -21.40 5.61
CA GLY A 43 15.95 -21.62 4.87
C GLY A 43 14.86 -22.21 5.76
N GLY A 44 14.23 -21.37 6.59
CA GLY A 44 13.15 -21.78 7.47
C GLY A 44 12.25 -20.61 7.81
N ASP A 45 11.02 -20.69 7.29
CA ASP A 45 9.83 -19.85 7.49
C ASP A 45 9.80 -19.14 8.86
N SER A 46 10.13 -17.84 8.90
CA SER A 46 10.02 -17.05 10.12
C SER A 46 8.57 -16.62 10.31
N LYS A 47 7.92 -17.21 11.33
CA LYS A 47 6.66 -16.73 11.91
C LYS A 47 6.65 -15.23 12.29
N GLY A 48 7.80 -14.54 12.29
CA GLY A 48 7.94 -13.10 12.54
C GLY A 48 7.89 -12.19 11.30
N ASP A 49 7.66 -12.72 10.10
CA ASP A 49 7.70 -11.91 8.88
C ASP A 49 6.63 -10.82 8.80
N PHE A 50 5.45 -11.07 9.36
CA PHE A 50 4.38 -10.06 9.45
C PHE A 50 4.52 -9.19 10.70
N ASP A 51 5.16 -9.68 11.77
CA ASP A 51 5.38 -8.89 12.99
C ASP A 51 6.35 -7.71 12.74
N ASN A 52 7.19 -7.81 11.71
CA ASN A 52 8.05 -6.73 11.21
C ASN A 52 7.35 -5.78 10.23
N LEU A 53 6.14 -6.10 9.76
CA LEU A 53 5.32 -5.22 8.92
C LEU A 53 4.50 -4.21 9.74
N LYS A 54 4.76 -4.12 11.06
CA LYS A 54 4.22 -3.07 11.92
C LYS A 54 4.55 -1.69 11.36
N GLY A 55 3.50 -1.05 10.85
CA GLY A 55 3.51 0.30 10.31
C GLY A 55 3.79 0.33 8.81
N GLY A 56 2.78 -0.03 8.00
CA GLY A 56 2.67 0.39 6.60
C GLY A 56 2.91 1.90 6.43
N PRO A 57 3.19 2.37 5.21
CA PRO A 57 3.52 3.78 4.98
C PRO A 57 2.37 4.66 5.50
N SER A 58 2.72 5.60 6.39
CA SER A 58 1.72 6.45 7.03
C SER A 58 1.14 7.46 6.06
N ASP A 59 0.00 8.08 6.44
CA ASP A 59 -0.46 9.30 5.78
C ASP A 59 0.75 10.22 5.59
N PRO A 60 0.95 10.80 4.38
CA PRO A 60 2.01 11.78 4.16
C PRO A 60 1.89 12.79 5.28
N GLU A 61 2.99 13.08 5.97
CA GLU A 61 2.93 13.92 7.17
C GLU A 61 2.58 15.35 6.72
N ARG A 62 1.29 15.62 6.56
CA ARG A 62 0.75 16.79 5.86
C ARG A 62 1.30 18.06 6.49
N GLY A 63 1.78 18.98 5.67
CA GLY A 63 2.38 20.22 6.14
C GLY A 63 3.75 20.08 6.80
N LYS A 64 4.32 18.86 6.97
CA LYS A 64 5.75 18.72 7.23
C LYS A 64 6.54 19.04 5.97
N GLY A 65 7.67 19.70 6.17
CA GLY A 65 8.51 20.20 5.09
C GLY A 65 9.81 19.45 4.92
N SER A 66 10.58 19.88 3.93
CA SER A 66 11.95 19.43 3.68
C SER A 66 12.99 19.99 4.68
N THR A 67 12.54 20.60 5.77
CA THR A 67 13.42 21.13 6.82
C THR A 67 14.24 19.99 7.45
N GLY A 68 15.55 20.18 7.53
CA GLY A 68 16.47 19.20 8.11
C GLY A 68 17.10 18.24 7.10
N VAL A 69 16.70 18.27 5.82
CA VAL A 69 17.39 17.50 4.78
C VAL A 69 18.83 18.02 4.64
N THR A 70 19.79 17.15 4.92
CA THR A 70 21.21 17.46 4.77
C THR A 70 21.63 17.26 3.32
N SER A 71 22.36 18.23 2.76
CA SER A 71 22.89 18.13 1.41
C SER A 71 23.95 17.04 1.31
N ALA A 72 23.94 16.27 0.22
CA ALA A 72 24.92 15.24 -0.06
C ALA A 72 25.76 15.62 -1.26
N SER A 73 27.05 15.28 -1.20
CA SER A 73 27.91 15.29 -2.39
C SER A 73 27.53 14.12 -3.30
N ILE A 74 27.51 14.39 -4.60
CA ILE A 74 27.52 13.37 -5.64
C ILE A 74 28.88 13.37 -6.34
N GLY A 75 29.21 12.27 -7.01
CA GLY A 75 30.38 12.20 -7.88
C GLY A 75 30.26 13.12 -9.10
N THR A 76 31.26 13.08 -9.98
CA THR A 76 31.27 13.83 -11.25
C THR A 76 31.04 12.89 -12.43
N GLY A 77 30.50 13.42 -13.52
CA GLY A 77 30.31 12.68 -14.77
C GLY A 77 28.94 12.89 -15.38
N LYS A 78 28.91 13.00 -16.71
CA LYS A 78 27.70 13.14 -17.52
C LYS A 78 27.74 12.20 -18.72
N LEU A 79 26.57 11.75 -19.16
CA LEU A 79 26.44 11.05 -20.44
C LEU A 79 26.77 11.99 -21.61
N SER A 80 27.43 11.45 -22.63
CA SER A 80 27.67 12.10 -23.93
C SER A 80 26.64 11.74 -25.00
N ARG A 81 25.72 10.83 -24.66
CA ARG A 81 24.60 10.37 -25.48
C ARG A 81 23.28 10.69 -24.78
N PRO A 82 22.14 10.64 -25.48
CA PRO A 82 20.84 10.77 -24.82
C PRO A 82 20.67 9.76 -23.67
N LEU A 83 20.09 10.23 -22.58
CA LEU A 83 19.56 9.41 -21.50
C LEU A 83 18.27 8.75 -21.99
N VAL A 84 18.20 7.42 -21.92
CA VAL A 84 17.03 6.66 -22.36
C VAL A 84 16.20 6.23 -21.15
N VAL A 85 14.96 6.69 -21.08
CA VAL A 85 14.04 6.45 -19.97
C VAL A 85 12.88 5.58 -20.47
N GLY A 86 12.73 4.38 -19.93
CA GLY A 86 11.61 3.51 -20.23
C GLY A 86 10.41 3.89 -19.38
N ILE A 87 9.25 4.10 -20.00
CA ILE A 87 7.97 4.43 -19.36
C ILE A 87 6.84 3.56 -19.91
N ASN A 88 5.71 3.45 -19.23
CA ASN A 88 4.46 2.91 -19.80
C ASN A 88 3.49 4.05 -20.12
N THR A 89 2.29 3.73 -20.61
CA THR A 89 1.23 4.73 -20.78
C THR A 89 0.65 5.09 -19.43
N TRP A 90 1.22 6.14 -18.82
CA TRP A 90 0.80 6.66 -17.53
C TRP A 90 1.04 8.17 -17.39
N ALA A 91 0.06 8.89 -16.83
CA ALA A 91 0.15 10.33 -16.69
C ALA A 91 1.07 10.77 -15.54
N GLY A 92 1.46 9.87 -14.63
CA GLY A 92 2.50 10.14 -13.62
C GLY A 92 3.84 10.55 -14.22
N HIS A 93 4.09 10.19 -15.49
CA HIS A 93 5.29 10.58 -16.23
C HIS A 93 5.28 12.01 -16.77
N SER A 94 4.16 12.74 -16.59
CA SER A 94 3.97 14.09 -17.10
C SER A 94 5.12 15.05 -16.78
N PRO A 95 5.68 15.11 -15.54
CA PRO A 95 6.73 16.08 -15.25
C PRO A 95 7.96 15.93 -16.13
N GLY A 96 8.41 14.69 -16.37
CA GLY A 96 9.54 14.40 -17.26
C GLY A 96 9.24 14.75 -18.71
N ILE A 97 8.04 14.39 -19.20
CA ILE A 97 7.61 14.66 -20.58
C ILE A 97 7.49 16.17 -20.83
N VAL A 98 6.85 16.90 -19.91
CA VAL A 98 6.65 18.36 -19.99
C VAL A 98 7.98 19.09 -19.95
N PHE A 99 8.87 18.74 -19.01
CA PHE A 99 10.19 19.38 -18.92
C PHE A 99 11.07 19.07 -20.13
N ASN A 100 10.90 17.89 -20.75
CA ASN A 100 11.59 17.56 -21.99
C ASN A 100 10.95 18.18 -23.26
N GLY A 101 9.69 18.63 -23.18
CA GLY A 101 8.93 19.09 -24.33
C GLY A 101 8.54 17.95 -25.29
N GLY A 102 8.29 16.75 -24.76
CA GLY A 102 7.91 15.56 -25.53
C GLY A 102 8.80 14.34 -25.26
N MET A 103 8.66 13.31 -26.12
CA MET A 103 9.30 12.00 -25.93
C MET A 103 10.73 11.91 -26.47
N GLU A 104 11.13 12.78 -27.39
CA GLU A 104 12.43 12.69 -28.08
C GLU A 104 13.33 13.88 -27.73
N PRO A 105 14.66 13.72 -27.83
CA PRO A 105 15.60 14.85 -27.74
C PRO A 105 15.23 15.92 -28.76
N ASN A 106 15.10 17.16 -28.30
CA ASN A 106 14.68 18.27 -29.14
C ASN A 106 15.26 19.60 -28.64
N ALA A 107 15.36 20.58 -29.53
CA ALA A 107 15.94 21.89 -29.20
C ALA A 107 15.11 22.71 -28.21
N ALA A 108 13.81 22.40 -28.07
CA ALA A 108 12.93 23.09 -27.13
C ALA A 108 13.07 22.59 -25.69
N SER A 109 13.61 21.38 -25.48
CA SER A 109 13.75 20.70 -24.20
C SER A 109 14.41 21.56 -23.12
N SER A 110 13.77 21.65 -21.95
CA SER A 110 14.33 22.34 -20.79
C SER A 110 15.50 21.56 -20.20
N TYR A 111 15.53 20.22 -20.32
CA TYR A 111 16.71 19.42 -19.96
C TYR A 111 17.93 19.85 -20.79
N LYS A 112 17.75 20.04 -22.09
CA LYS A 112 18.83 20.45 -22.99
C LYS A 112 19.30 21.86 -22.66
N LYS A 113 18.37 22.81 -22.52
CA LYS A 113 18.67 24.22 -22.28
C LYS A 113 19.31 24.47 -20.91
N LYS A 114 18.81 23.82 -19.86
CA LYS A 114 19.26 24.04 -18.48
C LYS A 114 20.50 23.22 -18.12
N PHE A 115 20.59 21.98 -18.60
CA PHE A 115 21.61 21.02 -18.14
C PHE A 115 22.53 20.50 -19.24
N GLY A 116 22.25 20.82 -20.51
CA GLY A 116 22.93 20.22 -21.66
C GLY A 116 22.53 18.75 -21.90
N LEU A 117 21.47 18.27 -21.25
CA LEU A 117 21.06 16.87 -21.23
C LEU A 117 20.02 16.57 -22.32
N ASP A 118 20.32 15.61 -23.19
CA ASP A 118 19.33 15.04 -24.11
C ASP A 118 18.62 13.87 -23.42
N VAL A 119 17.27 13.87 -23.44
CA VAL A 119 16.44 12.81 -22.85
C VAL A 119 15.52 12.23 -23.92
N LYS A 120 15.48 10.90 -23.97
CA LYS A 120 14.57 10.11 -24.81
C LYS A 120 13.71 9.22 -23.92
N PHE A 121 12.40 9.32 -24.06
CA PHE A 121 11.44 8.40 -23.44
C PHE A 121 11.04 7.31 -24.43
N VAL A 122 10.91 6.07 -23.95
CA VAL A 122 10.46 4.92 -24.76
C VAL A 122 9.31 4.20 -24.06
N LEU A 123 8.26 3.86 -24.81
CA LEU A 123 7.09 3.15 -24.28
C LEU A 123 7.36 1.65 -24.20
N LEU A 124 7.19 1.09 -23.00
CA LEU A 124 7.38 -0.31 -22.63
C LEU A 124 6.23 -0.74 -21.72
N GLU A 125 5.12 -1.18 -22.33
CA GLU A 125 3.89 -1.57 -21.62
C GLU A 125 4.01 -2.92 -20.90
N ASP A 126 4.68 -3.89 -21.54
CA ASP A 126 4.87 -5.23 -20.99
C ASP A 126 5.96 -5.23 -19.90
N PRO A 127 5.66 -5.62 -18.64
CA PRO A 127 6.63 -5.58 -17.55
C PRO A 127 7.87 -6.44 -17.79
N ALA A 128 7.74 -7.58 -18.47
CA ALA A 128 8.87 -8.47 -18.76
C ALA A 128 9.81 -7.85 -19.81
N ALA A 129 9.26 -7.26 -20.87
CA ALA A 129 9.99 -6.53 -21.89
C ALA A 129 10.68 -5.29 -21.30
N LYS A 130 10.00 -4.56 -20.41
CA LYS A 130 10.57 -3.43 -19.64
C LYS A 130 11.84 -3.85 -18.90
N LEU A 131 11.74 -4.89 -18.06
CA LEU A 131 12.87 -5.38 -17.28
C LEU A 131 14.00 -5.92 -18.19
N ALA A 132 13.68 -6.60 -19.29
CA ALA A 132 14.68 -7.09 -20.25
C ALA A 132 15.44 -5.95 -20.94
N ALA A 133 14.76 -4.87 -21.35
CA ALA A 133 15.37 -3.69 -21.93
C ALA A 133 16.31 -2.97 -20.94
N PHE A 134 15.87 -2.83 -19.68
CA PHE A 134 16.68 -2.25 -18.60
C PHE A 134 17.96 -3.07 -18.33
N ARG A 135 17.81 -4.39 -18.18
CA ARG A 135 18.93 -5.30 -17.90
C ARG A 135 19.98 -5.33 -19.01
N SER A 136 19.55 -5.28 -20.26
CA SER A 136 20.44 -5.25 -21.43
C SER A 136 21.07 -3.88 -21.68
N GLY A 137 20.65 -2.83 -20.97
CA GLY A 137 21.19 -1.47 -21.12
C GLY A 137 20.62 -0.69 -22.30
N GLN A 138 19.51 -1.17 -22.87
CA GLN A 138 18.74 -0.39 -23.86
C GLN A 138 18.02 0.79 -23.18
N VAL A 139 17.73 0.66 -21.88
CA VAL A 139 17.14 1.70 -21.04
C VAL A 139 18.08 1.97 -19.86
N ASP A 140 18.33 3.25 -19.58
CA ASP A 140 19.18 3.72 -18.49
C ASP A 140 18.41 3.86 -17.17
N ILE A 141 17.17 4.34 -17.27
CA ILE A 141 16.23 4.52 -16.15
C ILE A 141 14.90 3.90 -16.55
N MET A 142 14.34 3.02 -15.73
CA MET A 142 13.00 2.47 -15.96
C MET A 142 11.99 3.03 -14.96
N TRP A 143 10.76 3.21 -15.41
CA TRP A 143 9.60 3.29 -14.53
C TRP A 143 9.43 1.99 -13.74
N ASP A 144 8.93 2.11 -12.52
CA ASP A 144 8.47 0.99 -11.73
C ASP A 144 7.45 1.46 -10.70
N THR A 145 6.76 0.53 -10.08
CA THR A 145 6.07 0.78 -8.82
C THR A 145 6.90 0.19 -7.69
N VAL A 146 6.89 0.79 -6.50
CA VAL A 146 7.74 0.33 -5.38
C VAL A 146 7.46 -1.13 -5.02
N ASP A 147 6.21 -1.57 -5.20
CA ASP A 147 5.85 -2.96 -4.97
C ASP A 147 6.53 -3.93 -5.95
N ASN A 148 6.49 -3.65 -7.25
CA ASN A 148 7.15 -4.49 -8.24
C ASN A 148 8.68 -4.30 -8.20
N TRP A 149 9.15 -3.11 -7.85
CA TRP A 149 10.57 -2.85 -7.64
C TRP A 149 11.17 -3.76 -6.55
N ALA A 150 10.43 -4.01 -5.46
CA ALA A 150 10.85 -4.96 -4.44
C ALA A 150 11.09 -6.38 -5.00
N ARG A 151 10.30 -6.78 -5.99
CA ARG A 151 10.46 -8.05 -6.70
C ARG A 151 11.64 -8.02 -7.66
N GLU A 152 11.74 -6.98 -8.48
CA GLU A 152 12.79 -6.84 -9.49
C GLU A 152 14.18 -6.65 -8.88
N ALA A 153 14.28 -5.98 -7.73
CA ALA A 153 15.49 -5.91 -6.92
C ALA A 153 16.02 -7.31 -6.56
N SER A 154 15.15 -8.23 -6.13
CA SER A 154 15.54 -9.62 -5.86
C SER A 154 16.14 -10.31 -7.10
N ILE A 155 15.48 -10.15 -8.26
CA ILE A 155 15.92 -10.76 -9.53
C ILE A 155 17.25 -10.20 -10.01
N LEU A 156 17.41 -8.87 -9.96
CA LEU A 156 18.66 -8.22 -10.32
C LEU A 156 19.78 -8.69 -9.40
N ALA A 157 19.50 -8.79 -8.10
CA ALA A 157 20.46 -9.30 -7.13
C ALA A 157 20.89 -10.74 -7.46
N GLU A 158 19.97 -11.63 -7.83
CA GLU A 158 20.28 -13.03 -8.19
C GLU A 158 21.24 -13.10 -9.38
N GLN A 159 21.19 -12.10 -10.25
CA GLN A 159 21.97 -11.99 -11.47
C GLN A 159 23.20 -11.09 -11.32
N ASN A 160 23.54 -10.70 -10.08
CA ASN A 160 24.65 -9.79 -9.77
C ASN A 160 24.55 -8.43 -10.48
N GLN A 161 23.32 -7.97 -10.75
CA GLN A 161 23.03 -6.62 -11.23
C GLN A 161 22.55 -5.76 -10.06
N SER A 162 22.84 -4.45 -10.12
CA SER A 162 22.41 -3.46 -9.13
C SER A 162 21.76 -2.28 -9.85
N ALA A 163 20.79 -1.66 -9.18
CA ALA A 163 20.12 -0.45 -9.61
C ALA A 163 19.47 0.21 -8.38
N LYS A 164 19.07 1.48 -8.51
CA LYS A 164 18.55 2.27 -7.40
C LYS A 164 17.31 3.04 -7.80
N SER A 165 16.28 2.99 -6.97
CA SER A 165 15.21 3.99 -6.95
C SER A 165 15.83 5.36 -6.61
N VAL A 166 15.60 6.38 -7.45
CA VAL A 166 16.24 7.71 -7.32
C VAL A 166 15.26 8.87 -7.10
N ILE A 167 13.98 8.66 -7.43
CA ILE A 167 12.90 9.63 -7.23
C ILE A 167 11.56 8.88 -7.18
N MET A 168 10.65 9.34 -6.33
CA MET A 168 9.24 8.99 -6.38
C MET A 168 8.53 9.96 -7.33
N GLN A 169 7.79 9.41 -8.29
CA GLN A 169 7.12 10.17 -9.34
C GLN A 169 5.78 10.72 -8.83
N ASP A 170 4.98 9.83 -8.26
CA ASP A 170 3.65 10.12 -7.79
C ASP A 170 3.16 9.06 -6.80
N TRP A 171 2.07 9.40 -6.12
CA TRP A 171 1.22 8.43 -5.48
C TRP A 171 -0.08 8.24 -6.27
N SER A 172 -0.55 7.00 -6.33
CA SER A 172 -1.90 6.71 -6.81
C SER A 172 -2.97 7.14 -5.78
N ARG A 173 -4.01 7.83 -6.25
CA ARG A 173 -5.12 8.42 -5.46
C ARG A 173 -6.50 8.13 -6.06
N GLY A 174 -6.62 7.03 -6.77
CA GLY A 174 -7.79 6.66 -7.56
C GLY A 174 -7.40 6.10 -8.92
N GLY A 175 -6.15 6.30 -9.33
CA GLY A 175 -5.59 5.82 -10.58
C GLY A 175 -5.55 4.30 -10.73
N ASP A 176 -5.53 3.54 -9.64
CA ASP A 176 -5.55 2.06 -9.65
C ASP A 176 -6.77 1.53 -8.91
N GLY A 177 -7.36 0.43 -9.39
CA GLY A 177 -8.52 -0.15 -8.73
C GLY A 177 -9.00 -1.48 -9.29
N ILE A 178 -10.12 -1.93 -8.73
CA ILE A 178 -10.84 -3.14 -9.14
C ILE A 178 -12.17 -2.70 -9.76
N ALA A 179 -12.30 -2.83 -11.08
CA ALA A 179 -13.60 -2.81 -11.75
C ALA A 179 -14.28 -4.17 -11.50
N SER A 180 -15.57 -4.17 -11.11
CA SER A 180 -16.29 -5.42 -10.84
C SER A 180 -17.77 -5.31 -11.15
N LEU A 181 -18.43 -6.47 -11.25
CA LEU A 181 -19.88 -6.55 -11.31
C LEU A 181 -20.52 -5.82 -10.12
N ALA A 182 -21.62 -5.11 -10.38
CA ALA A 182 -22.37 -4.38 -9.35
C ALA A 182 -22.87 -5.29 -8.22
N THR A 183 -22.94 -6.61 -8.40
CA THR A 183 -23.32 -7.56 -7.35
C THR A 183 -22.21 -7.84 -6.33
N ILE A 184 -20.95 -7.59 -6.68
CA ILE A 184 -19.79 -7.76 -5.80
C ILE A 184 -19.68 -6.46 -4.97
N LYS A 185 -19.85 -6.49 -3.66
CA LYS A 185 -19.96 -5.27 -2.83
C LYS A 185 -18.81 -5.04 -1.87
N SER A 186 -17.88 -5.99 -1.79
CA SER A 186 -16.70 -5.94 -0.93
C SER A 186 -15.60 -6.85 -1.48
N VAL A 187 -14.37 -6.69 -1.01
CA VAL A 187 -13.25 -7.58 -1.38
C VAL A 187 -13.54 -9.03 -1.01
N GLU A 188 -14.26 -9.27 0.09
CA GLU A 188 -14.70 -10.60 0.50
C GLU A 188 -15.62 -11.27 -0.53
N ASP A 189 -16.43 -10.48 -1.25
CA ASP A 189 -17.38 -10.97 -2.26
C ASP A 189 -16.67 -11.41 -3.56
N LEU A 190 -15.35 -11.21 -3.70
CA LEU A 190 -14.57 -11.73 -4.83
C LEU A 190 -14.44 -13.26 -4.81
N LYS A 191 -14.74 -13.90 -3.66
CA LYS A 191 -14.69 -15.36 -3.53
C LYS A 191 -15.64 -16.02 -4.52
N GLY A 192 -15.11 -16.92 -5.34
CA GLY A 192 -15.87 -17.68 -6.34
C GLY A 192 -15.99 -16.99 -7.70
N HIS A 193 -15.50 -15.76 -7.83
CA HIS A 193 -15.52 -15.00 -9.08
C HIS A 193 -14.21 -15.08 -9.86
N LYS A 194 -14.28 -14.88 -11.19
CA LYS A 194 -13.10 -14.79 -12.06
C LYS A 194 -12.57 -13.36 -12.10
N ILE A 195 -11.26 -13.19 -11.97
CA ILE A 195 -10.63 -11.87 -11.83
C ILE A 195 -9.51 -11.74 -12.85
N ALA A 196 -9.60 -10.81 -13.80
CA ALA A 196 -8.48 -10.50 -14.68
C ALA A 196 -7.48 -9.56 -13.97
N CYS A 197 -6.18 -9.82 -14.12
CA CYS A 197 -5.15 -9.00 -13.50
C CYS A 197 -3.81 -9.17 -14.24
N THR A 198 -3.06 -8.10 -14.45
CA THR A 198 -1.72 -8.18 -15.05
C THR A 198 -0.69 -8.59 -14.01
N GLN A 199 0.08 -9.65 -14.29
CA GLN A 199 1.08 -10.13 -13.35
C GLN A 199 2.25 -9.13 -13.20
N PHE A 200 2.80 -9.03 -11.98
CA PHE A 200 3.97 -8.19 -11.67
C PHE A 200 3.75 -6.70 -11.94
N THR A 201 2.56 -6.23 -11.57
CA THR A 201 2.14 -4.83 -11.68
C THR A 201 1.52 -4.37 -10.36
N PRO A 202 1.31 -3.06 -10.17
CA PRO A 202 0.55 -2.53 -9.05
C PRO A 202 -0.84 -3.18 -8.92
N SER A 203 -1.47 -3.60 -10.03
CA SER A 203 -2.76 -4.32 -9.99
C SER A 203 -2.66 -5.67 -9.27
N HIS A 204 -1.60 -6.45 -9.53
CA HIS A 204 -1.40 -7.73 -8.85
C HIS A 204 -1.13 -7.54 -7.37
N PHE A 205 -0.25 -6.57 -7.04
CA PHE A 205 0.05 -6.25 -5.65
C PHE A 205 -1.17 -5.73 -4.90
N LEU A 206 -1.93 -4.79 -5.49
CA LEU A 206 -3.15 -4.22 -4.92
C LEU A 206 -4.15 -5.33 -4.55
N LEU A 207 -4.40 -6.27 -5.44
CA LEU A 207 -5.31 -7.39 -5.16
C LEU A 207 -4.83 -8.24 -3.98
N LEU A 208 -3.56 -8.67 -4.00
CA LEU A 208 -2.99 -9.48 -2.92
C LEU A 208 -2.98 -8.72 -1.59
N TYR A 209 -2.66 -7.44 -1.62
CA TYR A 209 -2.67 -6.56 -0.47
C TYR A 209 -4.08 -6.47 0.12
N LEU A 210 -5.08 -6.13 -0.68
CA LEU A 210 -6.48 -6.05 -0.25
C LEU A 210 -6.99 -7.37 0.32
N LEU A 211 -6.66 -8.50 -0.31
CA LEU A 211 -6.98 -9.82 0.23
C LEU A 211 -6.34 -10.04 1.60
N SER A 212 -5.08 -9.64 1.80
CA SER A 212 -4.40 -9.77 3.10
C SER A 212 -5.04 -8.93 4.22
N GLN A 213 -5.69 -7.82 3.84
CA GLN A 213 -6.41 -6.92 4.74
C GLN A 213 -7.89 -7.31 4.93
N SER A 214 -8.43 -8.21 4.09
CA SER A 214 -9.81 -8.66 4.15
C SER A 214 -10.11 -9.52 5.39
N GLY A 215 -11.40 -9.67 5.69
CA GLY A 215 -11.91 -10.61 6.70
C GLY A 215 -11.87 -12.09 6.27
N LEU A 216 -11.41 -12.40 5.06
CA LEU A 216 -11.38 -13.77 4.53
C LEU A 216 -10.42 -14.68 5.32
N THR A 217 -10.75 -15.98 5.39
CA THR A 217 -9.82 -16.99 5.92
C THR A 217 -8.64 -17.22 4.96
N PRO A 218 -7.53 -17.83 5.40
CA PRO A 218 -6.43 -18.20 4.49
C PRO A 218 -6.89 -19.04 3.29
N ASP A 219 -7.80 -19.99 3.50
CA ASP A 219 -8.32 -20.87 2.44
C ASP A 219 -9.20 -20.10 1.46
N ASP A 220 -10.03 -19.17 1.97
CA ASP A 220 -10.85 -18.31 1.11
C ASP A 220 -9.99 -17.40 0.23
N ARG A 221 -8.91 -16.84 0.78
CA ARG A 221 -7.96 -16.03 -0.02
C ARG A 221 -7.29 -16.88 -1.09
N ALA A 222 -6.84 -18.09 -0.75
CA ALA A 222 -6.26 -19.01 -1.72
C ALA A 222 -7.27 -19.38 -2.82
N ALA A 223 -8.56 -19.51 -2.48
CA ALA A 223 -9.63 -19.74 -3.45
C ALA A 223 -9.84 -18.55 -4.39
N VAL A 224 -9.79 -17.31 -3.90
CA VAL A 224 -9.82 -16.10 -4.75
C VAL A 224 -8.60 -16.07 -5.68
N GLU A 225 -7.40 -16.28 -5.14
CA GLU A 225 -6.16 -16.23 -5.91
C GLU A 225 -6.12 -17.26 -7.04
N LYS A 226 -6.67 -18.46 -6.81
CA LYS A 226 -6.78 -19.50 -7.84
C LYS A 226 -7.66 -19.10 -9.04
N ASN A 227 -8.57 -18.15 -8.85
CA ASN A 227 -9.46 -17.66 -9.90
C ASN A 227 -8.91 -16.42 -10.63
N ILE A 228 -7.69 -15.99 -10.32
CA ILE A 228 -7.02 -14.92 -11.06
C ILE A 228 -6.63 -15.43 -12.45
N ILE A 229 -6.99 -14.66 -13.47
CA ILE A 229 -6.60 -14.87 -14.86
C ILE A 229 -5.56 -13.81 -15.19
N PHE A 230 -4.30 -14.24 -15.31
CA PHE A 230 -3.22 -13.32 -15.63
C PHE A 230 -3.27 -12.89 -17.10
N THR A 231 -3.19 -11.58 -17.32
CA THR A 231 -3.13 -10.96 -18.65
C THR A 231 -1.74 -10.39 -18.94
N THR A 232 -1.46 -10.13 -20.22
CA THR A 232 -0.18 -9.57 -20.67
C THR A 232 0.03 -8.13 -20.21
N ASP A 233 -1.02 -7.31 -20.25
CA ASP A 233 -1.01 -5.90 -19.87
C ASP A 233 -2.36 -5.48 -19.25
N ALA A 234 -2.43 -4.27 -18.70
CA ALA A 234 -3.65 -3.70 -18.12
C ALA A 234 -4.81 -3.54 -19.11
N PRO A 235 -4.58 -3.01 -20.34
CA PRO A 235 -5.62 -2.96 -21.36
C PRO A 235 -6.28 -4.33 -21.61
N ALA A 236 -5.51 -5.42 -21.61
CA ALA A 236 -6.04 -6.77 -21.75
C ALA A 236 -6.90 -7.22 -20.55
N ALA A 237 -6.53 -6.86 -19.32
CA ALA A 237 -7.35 -7.13 -18.13
C ALA A 237 -8.71 -6.41 -18.23
N ALA A 238 -8.68 -5.11 -18.56
CA ALA A 238 -9.87 -4.31 -18.77
C ALA A 238 -10.72 -4.83 -19.94
N ALA A 239 -10.10 -5.24 -21.05
CA ALA A 239 -10.80 -5.81 -22.19
C ALA A 239 -11.53 -7.13 -21.85
N ALA A 240 -10.90 -8.01 -21.06
CA ALA A 240 -11.54 -9.24 -20.57
C ALA A 240 -12.79 -8.94 -19.74
N PHE A 241 -12.73 -7.88 -18.91
CA PHE A 241 -13.92 -7.38 -18.23
C PHE A 241 -14.91 -6.78 -19.24
N LYS A 242 -14.56 -5.82 -20.09
CA LYS A 242 -15.50 -5.27 -21.11
C LYS A 242 -16.24 -6.37 -21.91
N ALA A 243 -15.55 -7.47 -22.23
CA ALA A 243 -16.07 -8.61 -22.98
C ALA A 243 -16.88 -9.65 -22.18
N ARG A 244 -17.20 -9.42 -20.89
CA ARG A 244 -17.94 -10.37 -20.03
C ARG A 244 -17.26 -11.74 -19.85
N GLN A 245 -15.93 -11.79 -19.93
CA GLN A 245 -15.16 -13.02 -19.74
C GLN A 245 -14.78 -13.26 -18.27
N VAL A 246 -14.73 -12.19 -17.48
CA VAL A 246 -14.45 -12.19 -16.04
C VAL A 246 -15.47 -11.35 -15.27
N ASP A 247 -15.53 -11.54 -13.97
CA ASP A 247 -16.48 -10.83 -13.08
C ASP A 247 -15.86 -9.58 -12.44
N ALA A 248 -14.53 -9.50 -12.45
CA ALA A 248 -13.76 -8.33 -12.04
C ALA A 248 -12.47 -8.22 -12.86
N ALA A 249 -11.92 -7.01 -12.95
CA ALA A 249 -10.58 -6.73 -13.45
C ALA A 249 -9.87 -5.74 -12.54
N VAL A 250 -8.61 -6.02 -12.24
CA VAL A 250 -7.73 -5.11 -11.51
C VAL A 250 -6.82 -4.43 -12.53
N THR A 251 -6.89 -3.10 -12.60
CA THR A 251 -6.26 -2.28 -13.63
C THR A 251 -6.09 -0.84 -13.15
N TRP A 252 -5.49 0.02 -13.96
CA TRP A 252 -5.35 1.46 -13.72
C TRP A 252 -6.04 2.31 -14.81
N GLU A 253 -6.10 3.62 -14.60
CA GLU A 253 -6.65 4.58 -15.56
C GLU A 253 -5.78 4.69 -16.82
N PRO A 254 -6.37 4.90 -18.01
CA PRO A 254 -7.80 5.14 -18.27
C PRO A 254 -8.64 3.84 -18.39
N ASP A 255 -7.99 2.67 -18.29
CA ASP A 255 -8.64 1.39 -18.51
C ASP A 255 -9.66 1.04 -17.42
N LEU A 256 -9.43 1.50 -16.19
CA LEU A 256 -10.34 1.31 -15.05
C LEU A 256 -11.71 1.95 -15.31
N SER A 257 -11.75 3.27 -15.52
CA SER A 257 -13.00 3.97 -15.79
C SER A 257 -13.63 3.50 -17.10
N GLY A 258 -12.82 3.30 -18.15
CA GLY A 258 -13.31 2.80 -19.42
C GLY A 258 -13.94 1.39 -19.33
N ALA A 259 -13.46 0.53 -18.43
CA ALA A 259 -14.03 -0.79 -18.20
C ALA A 259 -15.40 -0.75 -17.50
N VAL A 260 -15.56 0.16 -16.54
CA VAL A 260 -16.83 0.38 -15.83
C VAL A 260 -17.86 1.02 -16.76
N GLU A 261 -17.47 2.08 -17.48
CA GLU A 261 -18.35 2.79 -18.43
C GLU A 261 -18.90 1.84 -19.50
N ALA A 262 -18.05 1.01 -20.08
CA ALA A 262 -18.44 0.04 -21.12
C ALA A 262 -19.49 -0.98 -20.66
N ARG A 263 -19.60 -1.25 -19.35
CA ARG A 263 -20.62 -2.15 -18.76
C ARG A 263 -21.78 -1.40 -18.10
N GLY A 264 -21.73 -0.07 -18.00
CA GLY A 264 -22.79 0.76 -17.44
C GLY A 264 -23.23 0.29 -16.05
N ALA A 265 -24.54 0.17 -15.85
CA ALA A 265 -25.14 -0.19 -14.56
C ALA A 265 -24.78 -1.61 -14.05
N GLU A 266 -24.24 -2.49 -14.90
CA GLU A 266 -23.77 -3.82 -14.51
C GLU A 266 -22.44 -3.76 -13.73
N ALA A 267 -21.72 -2.64 -13.76
CA ALA A 267 -20.38 -2.52 -13.20
C ALA A 267 -20.21 -1.30 -12.29
N HIS A 268 -19.18 -1.36 -11.47
CA HIS A 268 -18.69 -0.25 -10.66
C HIS A 268 -17.22 -0.47 -10.29
N VAL A 269 -16.57 0.58 -9.78
CA VAL A 269 -15.29 0.46 -9.08
C VAL A 269 -15.57 -0.06 -7.67
N LEU A 270 -15.12 -1.28 -7.37
CA LEU A 270 -15.26 -1.91 -6.06
C LEU A 270 -14.40 -1.20 -5.01
N VAL A 271 -13.16 -0.93 -5.40
CA VAL A 271 -12.13 -0.29 -4.59
C VAL A 271 -11.12 0.34 -5.51
N SER A 272 -10.60 1.50 -5.13
CA SER A 272 -9.46 2.14 -5.78
C SER A 272 -8.47 2.66 -4.74
N THR A 273 -7.30 3.08 -5.21
CA THR A 273 -6.30 3.82 -4.42
C THR A 273 -6.79 5.17 -3.92
N GLN A 274 -8.01 5.60 -4.29
CA GLN A 274 -8.71 6.69 -3.61
C GLN A 274 -8.98 6.34 -2.14
N ALA A 275 -9.19 5.05 -1.83
CA ALA A 275 -9.30 4.56 -0.46
C ALA A 275 -7.93 4.20 0.10
N ALA A 276 -7.15 3.44 -0.67
CA ALA A 276 -5.84 2.92 -0.30
C ALA A 276 -4.73 3.85 -0.83
N THR A 277 -4.62 5.04 -0.23
CA THR A 277 -3.77 6.11 -0.77
C THR A 277 -2.27 5.81 -0.64
N ASN A 278 -1.83 5.03 0.35
CA ASN A 278 -0.39 4.93 0.63
C ASN A 278 0.23 3.63 0.13
N ILE A 279 -0.41 2.89 -0.78
CA ILE A 279 0.06 1.54 -1.14
C ILE A 279 0.64 1.43 -2.55
N ILE A 280 0.35 2.36 -3.46
CA ILE A 280 0.94 2.38 -4.81
C ILE A 280 1.69 3.70 -4.97
N ALA A 281 3.01 3.61 -4.98
CA ALA A 281 3.93 4.69 -5.30
C ALA A 281 4.77 4.31 -6.50
N ASP A 282 4.87 5.26 -7.43
CA ASP A 282 5.66 5.10 -8.65
C ASP A 282 7.06 5.65 -8.43
N THR A 283 8.06 4.98 -8.99
CA THR A 283 9.46 5.35 -8.84
C THR A 283 10.24 5.17 -10.13
N LEU A 284 11.24 6.03 -10.33
CA LEU A 284 12.23 5.84 -11.38
C LEU A 284 13.45 5.15 -10.80
N VAL A 285 13.84 4.07 -11.47
CA VAL A 285 14.96 3.21 -11.09
C VAL A 285 16.09 3.40 -12.09
N ALA A 286 17.25 3.87 -11.63
CA ALA A 286 18.45 4.07 -12.43
C ALA A 286 19.40 2.88 -12.29
N ARG A 287 20.01 2.46 -13.40
CA ARG A 287 21.06 1.42 -13.38
C ARG A 287 22.27 1.87 -12.55
N GLN A 288 22.91 0.93 -11.87
CA GLN A 288 24.10 1.24 -11.07
C GLN A 288 25.23 1.81 -11.94
N ASP A 289 25.45 1.30 -13.16
CA ASP A 289 26.52 1.80 -14.02
C ASP A 289 26.28 3.22 -14.55
N LEU A 290 25.02 3.63 -14.70
CA LEU A 290 24.65 5.03 -14.95
C LEU A 290 25.03 5.90 -13.74
N ILE A 291 24.64 5.46 -12.54
CA ILE A 291 24.93 6.17 -11.29
C ILE A 291 26.45 6.34 -11.09
N ASP A 292 27.23 5.31 -11.37
CA ASP A 292 28.68 5.33 -11.16
C ASP A 292 29.41 6.20 -12.20
N LYS A 293 28.97 6.17 -13.46
CA LYS A 293 29.67 6.85 -14.57
C LYS A 293 29.15 8.27 -14.84
N ALA A 294 27.87 8.50 -14.59
CA ALA A 294 27.20 9.76 -14.93
C ALA A 294 26.26 10.25 -13.80
N PRO A 295 26.73 10.36 -12.55
CA PRO A 295 25.90 10.78 -11.41
C PRO A 295 25.29 12.16 -11.60
N GLU A 296 25.96 13.08 -12.30
CA GLU A 296 25.40 14.40 -12.57
C GLU A 296 24.25 14.35 -13.56
N THR A 297 24.27 13.41 -14.52
CA THR A 297 23.12 13.17 -15.41
C THR A 297 21.89 12.73 -14.61
N VAL A 298 22.06 11.85 -13.61
CA VAL A 298 20.95 11.42 -12.75
C VAL A 298 20.42 12.58 -11.91
N ARG A 299 21.30 13.39 -11.28
CA ARG A 299 20.90 14.60 -10.55
C ARG A 299 20.12 15.57 -11.45
N ASP A 300 20.65 15.87 -12.63
CA ASP A 300 20.06 16.85 -13.56
C ASP A 300 18.70 16.35 -14.08
N PHE A 301 18.58 15.04 -14.31
CA PHE A 301 17.31 14.41 -14.65
C PHE A 301 16.27 14.54 -13.50
N VAL A 302 16.65 14.19 -12.26
CA VAL A 302 15.80 14.33 -11.07
C VAL A 302 15.38 15.79 -10.86
N HIS A 303 16.29 16.75 -11.03
CA HIS A 303 16.00 18.19 -10.92
C HIS A 303 14.97 18.63 -11.96
N GLY A 304 15.18 18.28 -13.24
CA GLY A 304 14.20 18.64 -14.27
C GLY A 304 12.84 17.97 -14.07
N TRP A 305 12.79 16.77 -13.49
CA TRP A 305 11.53 16.12 -13.12
C TRP A 305 10.76 16.96 -12.10
N LEU A 306 11.43 17.39 -11.02
CA LEU A 306 10.82 18.23 -9.98
C LEU A 306 10.38 19.59 -10.52
N ASP A 307 11.17 20.21 -11.39
CA ASP A 307 10.79 21.47 -12.05
C ASP A 307 9.62 21.28 -13.03
N GLY A 308 9.52 20.10 -13.66
CA GLY A 308 8.38 19.73 -14.50
C GLY A 308 7.06 19.75 -13.76
N ILE A 309 7.06 19.41 -12.46
CA ILE A 309 5.86 19.51 -11.60
C ILE A 309 5.44 20.97 -11.45
N GLU A 310 6.39 21.88 -11.24
CA GLU A 310 6.11 23.32 -11.14
C GLU A 310 5.65 23.91 -12.49
N MET A 311 6.19 23.41 -13.61
CA MET A 311 5.68 23.78 -14.95
C MET A 311 4.21 23.38 -15.13
N ILE A 312 3.85 22.15 -14.74
CA ILE A 312 2.46 21.67 -14.80
C ILE A 312 1.55 22.52 -13.92
N LYS A 313 1.97 22.87 -12.70
CA LYS A 313 1.19 23.74 -11.81
C LYS A 313 0.95 25.12 -12.41
N ASN A 314 1.94 25.69 -13.09
CA ASN A 314 1.87 27.03 -13.65
C ASN A 314 1.07 27.11 -14.96
N ASP A 315 1.12 26.07 -15.79
CA ASP A 315 0.32 25.95 -17.02
C ASP A 315 -0.21 24.53 -17.21
N PRO A 316 -1.31 24.16 -16.52
CA PRO A 316 -1.88 22.82 -16.61
C PRO A 316 -2.34 22.49 -18.04
N ASN A 317 -3.05 23.41 -18.70
CA ASN A 317 -3.64 23.16 -20.01
C ASN A 317 -2.59 22.93 -21.09
N GLY A 318 -1.56 23.78 -21.15
CA GLY A 318 -0.44 23.60 -22.08
C GLY A 318 0.32 22.31 -21.80
N SER A 319 0.54 22.01 -20.52
CA SER A 319 1.22 20.78 -20.09
C SER A 319 0.45 19.52 -20.47
N TYR A 320 -0.87 19.50 -20.27
CA TYR A 320 -1.73 18.35 -20.61
C TYR A 320 -1.75 18.11 -22.12
N ALA A 321 -1.71 19.17 -22.94
CA ALA A 321 -1.62 19.04 -24.39
C ALA A 321 -0.30 18.38 -24.84
N VAL A 322 0.83 18.74 -24.21
CA VAL A 322 2.13 18.11 -24.48
C VAL A 322 2.10 16.62 -24.14
N VAL A 323 1.53 16.27 -22.98
CA VAL A 323 1.43 14.88 -22.52
C VAL A 323 0.46 14.07 -23.38
N ALA A 324 -0.68 14.65 -23.74
CA ALA A 324 -1.68 14.04 -24.63
C ALA A 324 -1.05 13.66 -25.97
N GLN A 325 -0.30 14.58 -26.59
CA GLN A 325 0.44 14.29 -27.82
C GLN A 325 1.51 13.21 -27.63
N ALA A 326 2.25 13.26 -26.52
CA ALA A 326 3.33 12.31 -26.24
C ALA A 326 2.82 10.87 -26.03
N LEU A 327 1.73 10.71 -25.29
CA LEU A 327 1.14 9.41 -24.95
C LEU A 327 0.04 8.97 -25.93
N LYS A 328 -0.26 9.78 -26.96
CA LYS A 328 -1.33 9.53 -27.94
C LYS A 328 -2.71 9.40 -27.30
N LEU A 329 -2.97 10.26 -26.32
CA LEU A 329 -4.24 10.40 -25.61
C LEU A 329 -4.88 11.76 -25.96
N ASP A 330 -6.14 11.94 -25.61
CA ASP A 330 -6.75 13.28 -25.58
C ASP A 330 -6.47 13.97 -24.22
N THR A 331 -6.67 15.29 -24.17
CA THR A 331 -6.38 16.10 -22.99
C THR A 331 -7.29 15.81 -21.80
N ASP A 332 -8.53 15.39 -22.06
CA ASP A 332 -9.49 15.09 -20.99
C ASP A 332 -9.11 13.77 -20.31
N THR A 333 -8.68 12.78 -21.08
CA THR A 333 -8.11 11.53 -20.57
C THR A 333 -6.87 11.80 -19.71
N VAL A 334 -5.93 12.65 -20.17
CA VAL A 334 -4.75 13.02 -19.38
C VAL A 334 -5.14 13.73 -18.09
N SER A 335 -6.07 14.69 -18.16
CA SER A 335 -6.58 15.40 -16.99
C SER A 335 -7.25 14.45 -16.00
N GLY A 336 -8.07 13.51 -16.49
CA GLY A 336 -8.72 12.48 -15.70
C GLY A 336 -7.71 11.59 -14.97
N MET A 337 -6.69 11.09 -15.68
CA MET A 337 -5.62 10.32 -15.07
C MET A 337 -4.90 11.13 -13.99
N LEU A 338 -4.47 12.36 -14.28
CA LEU A 338 -3.78 13.23 -13.31
C LEU A 338 -4.64 13.56 -12.08
N SER A 339 -5.95 13.64 -12.22
CA SER A 339 -6.87 13.84 -11.09
C SER A 339 -6.88 12.66 -10.10
N GLY A 340 -6.56 11.46 -10.60
CA GLY A 340 -6.39 10.24 -9.81
C GLY A 340 -4.98 10.08 -9.22
N LEU A 341 -4.12 11.09 -9.33
CA LEU A 341 -2.72 11.06 -8.91
C LEU A 341 -2.37 12.22 -7.99
N LYS A 342 -1.32 12.00 -7.19
CA LYS A 342 -0.58 13.06 -6.53
C LYS A 342 0.84 13.05 -7.09
N LEU A 343 1.14 13.95 -8.03
CA LEU A 343 2.51 14.21 -8.47
C LEU A 343 3.33 14.69 -7.28
N THR A 344 4.50 14.10 -7.05
CA THR A 344 5.22 14.27 -5.78
C THR A 344 6.40 15.21 -5.91
N ALA A 345 6.28 16.35 -5.23
CA ALA A 345 7.30 17.39 -5.23
C ALA A 345 8.50 16.99 -4.36
N TYR A 346 9.45 17.91 -4.19
CA TYR A 346 10.66 17.66 -3.42
C TYR A 346 10.36 17.31 -1.95
N ALA A 347 9.41 18.00 -1.31
CA ALA A 347 9.01 17.72 0.06
C ALA A 347 8.39 16.33 0.23
N ASP A 348 7.60 15.87 -0.73
CA ASP A 348 7.05 14.51 -0.74
C ASP A 348 8.16 13.48 -0.82
N ASN A 349 9.12 13.68 -1.73
CA ASN A 349 10.30 12.83 -1.87
C ASN A 349 11.17 12.82 -0.60
N ALA A 350 11.35 13.98 0.04
CA ALA A 350 12.10 14.07 1.29
C ALA A 350 11.46 13.26 2.43
N GLN A 351 10.13 13.25 2.53
CA GLN A 351 9.42 12.37 3.48
C GLN A 351 9.51 10.91 3.07
N PHE A 352 9.28 10.63 1.78
CA PHE A 352 9.21 9.28 1.24
C PHE A 352 10.49 8.48 1.50
N TYR A 353 11.66 9.10 1.29
CA TYR A 353 12.97 8.49 1.58
C TYR A 353 13.47 8.77 3.01
N GLY A 354 12.67 9.38 3.89
CA GLY A 354 13.05 9.63 5.29
C GLY A 354 14.16 10.69 5.47
N LEU A 355 14.38 11.55 4.49
CA LEU A 355 15.45 12.56 4.48
C LEU A 355 15.21 13.72 5.46
N ALA A 356 13.95 14.01 5.77
CA ALA A 356 13.54 15.06 6.73
C ALA A 356 13.35 14.50 8.16
N GLY A 357 13.82 13.28 8.42
CA GLY A 357 13.55 12.54 9.65
C GLY A 357 12.25 11.71 9.57
N GLY A 358 12.02 10.87 10.58
CA GLY A 358 10.90 9.91 10.58
C GLY A 358 11.22 8.59 9.86
N LYS A 359 10.22 7.71 9.77
CA LYS A 359 10.35 6.42 9.08
C LYS A 359 10.19 6.62 7.58
N ALA A 360 11.13 6.10 6.78
CA ALA A 360 11.03 6.14 5.33
C ALA A 360 9.82 5.32 4.84
N HIS A 361 8.92 5.97 4.09
CA HIS A 361 7.77 5.31 3.48
C HIS A 361 8.20 4.33 2.39
N TYR A 362 9.26 4.67 1.65
CA TYR A 362 9.88 3.79 0.67
C TYR A 362 10.25 2.43 1.27
N GLU A 363 11.03 2.41 2.35
CA GLU A 363 11.48 1.17 3.00
C GLU A 363 10.29 0.33 3.44
N THR A 364 9.29 1.00 4.03
CA THR A 364 8.10 0.35 4.52
C THR A 364 7.30 -0.33 3.40
N LEU A 365 7.06 0.39 2.30
CA LEU A 365 6.30 -0.14 1.17
C LEU A 365 7.06 -1.26 0.46
N PHE A 366 8.37 -1.06 0.25
CA PHE A 366 9.26 -2.06 -0.34
C PHE A 366 9.26 -3.34 0.48
N ASP A 367 9.46 -3.26 1.80
CA ASP A 367 9.51 -4.44 2.68
C ASP A 367 8.15 -5.15 2.73
N THR A 368 7.04 -4.40 2.73
CA THR A 368 5.68 -4.94 2.66
C THR A 368 5.47 -5.76 1.39
N ALA A 369 5.84 -5.18 0.24
CA ALA A 369 5.75 -5.88 -1.03
C ALA A 369 6.69 -7.08 -1.09
N PHE A 370 7.93 -6.94 -0.61
CA PHE A 370 8.91 -8.02 -0.57
C PHE A 370 8.38 -9.24 0.21
N VAL A 371 7.78 -9.03 1.37
CA VAL A 371 7.18 -10.10 2.18
C VAL A 371 6.00 -10.77 1.45
N ILE A 372 5.14 -9.97 0.81
CA ILE A 372 4.01 -10.50 0.01
C ILE A 372 4.54 -11.37 -1.14
N TRP A 373 5.50 -10.88 -1.92
CA TRP A 373 6.08 -11.63 -3.03
C TRP A 373 6.80 -12.90 -2.57
N ARG A 374 7.50 -12.85 -1.43
CA ARG A 374 8.21 -14.01 -0.87
C ARG A 374 7.24 -15.12 -0.50
N LYS A 375 6.10 -14.78 0.11
CA LYS A 375 5.04 -15.75 0.42
C LYS A 375 4.39 -16.37 -0.81
N LYS A 376 4.49 -15.70 -1.96
CA LYS A 376 4.06 -16.23 -3.26
C LYS A 376 5.17 -17.01 -3.99
N GLY A 377 6.36 -17.11 -3.40
CA GLY A 377 7.51 -17.74 -4.05
C GLY A 377 8.05 -16.96 -5.25
N LEU A 378 7.74 -15.66 -5.33
CA LEU A 378 8.09 -14.79 -6.47
C LEU A 378 9.39 -13.98 -6.26
N VAL A 379 9.99 -14.08 -5.08
CA VAL A 379 11.33 -13.59 -4.76
C VAL A 379 12.09 -14.65 -3.98
N THR A 380 13.35 -14.90 -4.32
CA THR A 380 14.16 -15.93 -3.64
C THR A 380 15.42 -15.36 -2.99
N LYS A 381 16.04 -14.34 -3.58
CA LYS A 381 17.14 -13.61 -2.92
C LYS A 381 16.63 -12.49 -2.03
N VAL A 382 16.99 -12.57 -0.75
CA VAL A 382 16.71 -11.52 0.24
C VAL A 382 17.54 -10.28 -0.08
N VAL A 383 16.87 -9.12 -0.11
CA VAL A 383 17.47 -7.81 -0.28
C VAL A 383 16.91 -6.83 0.76
N SER A 384 17.66 -5.79 1.10
CA SER A 384 17.20 -4.71 2.00
C SER A 384 16.76 -3.50 1.19
N ALA A 385 15.59 -2.92 1.47
CA ALA A 385 15.12 -1.72 0.77
C ALA A 385 16.18 -0.62 0.67
N LYS A 386 16.92 -0.36 1.76
CA LYS A 386 17.99 0.66 1.83
C LYS A 386 19.05 0.50 0.76
N ASP A 387 19.38 -0.74 0.41
CA ASP A 387 20.38 -1.04 -0.61
C ASP A 387 19.83 -0.89 -2.03
N TRP A 388 18.55 -0.56 -2.22
CA TRP A 388 17.91 -0.45 -3.53
C TRP A 388 17.29 0.93 -3.79
N ALA A 389 17.66 1.92 -2.99
CA ALA A 389 17.42 3.34 -3.24
C ALA A 389 18.72 4.16 -3.15
N ASP A 390 18.78 5.28 -3.86
CA ASP A 390 19.87 6.27 -3.76
C ASP A 390 19.29 7.69 -3.74
N ALA A 391 18.97 8.15 -2.54
CA ALA A 391 18.37 9.44 -2.32
C ALA A 391 19.38 10.60 -2.32
N ARG A 392 20.68 10.35 -2.60
CA ARG A 392 21.70 11.40 -2.63
C ARG A 392 21.44 12.45 -3.71
N PHE A 393 20.78 12.06 -4.81
CA PHE A 393 20.38 12.98 -5.87
C PHE A 393 19.35 14.00 -5.39
N LEU A 394 18.41 13.58 -4.52
CA LEU A 394 17.48 14.50 -3.86
C LEU A 394 18.21 15.37 -2.83
N GLN A 395 19.06 14.78 -2.00
CA GLN A 395 19.85 15.53 -1.01
C GLN A 395 20.73 16.62 -1.68
N ALA A 396 21.36 16.32 -2.81
CA ALA A 396 22.13 17.30 -3.58
C ALA A 396 21.30 18.49 -4.08
N LEU A 397 19.98 18.33 -4.19
CA LEU A 397 19.02 19.37 -4.60
C LEU A 397 18.36 20.10 -3.43
N ALA A 398 18.72 19.78 -2.18
CA ALA A 398 18.07 20.38 -1.00
C ALA A 398 18.07 21.92 -1.00
N ALA A 399 19.14 22.54 -1.49
CA ALA A 399 19.27 23.98 -1.57
C ALA A 399 18.33 24.63 -2.61
N SER A 400 17.87 23.87 -3.60
CA SER A 400 16.97 24.34 -4.66
C SER A 400 15.50 24.43 -4.21
N TYR A 401 15.13 23.71 -3.15
CA TYR A 401 13.74 23.63 -2.66
C TYR A 401 13.63 23.91 -1.15
N PRO A 402 14.10 25.09 -0.69
CA PRO A 402 14.17 25.39 0.74
C PRO A 402 12.77 25.50 1.35
N GLY A 403 12.49 24.69 2.38
CA GLY A 403 11.28 24.81 3.18
C GLY A 403 9.98 24.42 2.47
N GLN A 404 10.05 23.76 1.30
CA GLN A 404 8.87 23.22 0.63
C GLN A 404 8.14 22.25 1.57
N LYS A 405 6.81 22.24 1.51
CA LYS A 405 5.94 21.39 2.33
C LYS A 405 5.13 20.43 1.49
N VAL A 406 4.74 19.32 2.10
CA VAL A 406 3.78 18.39 1.51
C VAL A 406 2.39 19.03 1.54
N GLU A 407 1.80 19.19 0.35
CA GLU A 407 0.47 19.75 0.13
C GLU A 407 -0.52 18.62 -0.17
N GLU A 408 -1.50 18.38 0.73
CA GLU A 408 -2.57 17.40 0.51
C GLU A 408 -3.79 17.69 1.39
N ALA A 409 -4.98 17.74 0.79
CA ALA A 409 -6.23 18.16 1.45
C ALA A 409 -6.70 17.18 2.53
N PRO A 410 -6.93 17.62 3.79
CA PRO A 410 -7.18 16.73 4.94
C PRO A 410 -8.45 15.89 4.80
N VAL A 411 -8.40 14.68 5.36
CA VAL A 411 -9.50 13.72 5.35
C VAL A 411 -10.36 13.87 6.61
N VAL A 412 -11.67 14.08 6.44
CA VAL A 412 -12.62 14.27 7.54
C VAL A 412 -13.78 13.30 7.39
N ALA A 413 -14.18 12.62 8.47
CA ALA A 413 -15.34 11.76 8.45
C ALA A 413 -16.64 12.55 8.27
N LYS A 414 -17.48 12.14 7.31
CA LYS A 414 -18.89 12.52 7.25
C LYS A 414 -19.68 11.79 8.34
N ALA A 415 -20.91 12.22 8.62
CA ALA A 415 -21.80 11.49 9.53
C ALA A 415 -22.14 10.09 8.96
N PRO A 416 -22.32 9.06 9.81
CA PRO A 416 -22.69 7.71 9.34
C PRO A 416 -24.02 7.72 8.57
N SER A 417 -24.07 6.97 7.46
CA SER A 417 -25.27 6.72 6.66
C SER A 417 -25.52 5.23 6.49
N GLU A 418 -26.80 4.84 6.33
CA GLU A 418 -27.20 3.48 5.96
C GLU A 418 -26.82 3.13 4.51
N LYS A 419 -26.57 4.16 3.67
CA LYS A 419 -26.13 3.99 2.27
C LYS A 419 -24.64 3.71 2.14
N ASP A 420 -23.89 3.75 3.23
CA ASP A 420 -22.45 3.55 3.19
C ASP A 420 -22.11 2.10 2.82
N VAL A 421 -21.42 1.94 1.71
CA VAL A 421 -20.92 0.63 1.25
C VAL A 421 -19.46 0.50 1.72
N PRO A 422 -19.16 -0.42 2.64
CA PRO A 422 -17.80 -0.64 3.08
C PRO A 422 -16.99 -1.36 2.01
N ILE A 423 -15.75 -0.91 1.82
CA ILE A 423 -14.78 -1.51 0.90
C ILE A 423 -14.23 -2.81 1.48
N LEU A 424 -13.91 -2.78 2.77
CA LEU A 424 -13.48 -3.94 3.56
C LEU A 424 -14.43 -4.13 4.74
N ARG A 425 -14.78 -5.39 5.01
CA ARG A 425 -15.57 -5.79 6.17
C ARG A 425 -14.80 -6.79 7.00
N GLN A 426 -14.50 -6.43 8.24
CA GLN A 426 -13.85 -7.34 9.17
C GLN A 426 -14.65 -7.48 10.46
N GLN A 427 -14.97 -8.72 10.82
CA GLN A 427 -15.48 -9.03 12.15
C GLN A 427 -14.31 -9.39 13.04
N ILE A 428 -14.09 -8.61 14.10
CA ILE A 428 -13.03 -8.87 15.06
C ILE A 428 -13.63 -9.12 16.44
N GLN A 429 -13.18 -10.19 17.09
CA GLN A 429 -13.51 -10.44 18.48
C GLN A 429 -12.52 -9.71 19.37
N ILE A 430 -12.87 -8.49 19.77
CA ILE A 430 -12.15 -7.78 20.82
C ILE A 430 -12.64 -8.29 22.17
N GLN A 431 -11.72 -8.89 22.92
CA GLN A 431 -11.95 -9.33 24.29
C GLN A 431 -11.84 -8.13 25.24
N PHE A 432 -12.85 -7.99 26.11
CA PHE A 432 -12.92 -6.96 27.15
C PHE A 432 -13.06 -7.60 28.52
N THR A 433 -12.57 -6.93 29.57
CA THR A 433 -12.87 -7.31 30.96
C THR A 433 -14.40 -7.39 31.13
N PRO A 434 -14.95 -8.41 31.82
CA PRO A 434 -16.40 -8.59 31.96
C PRO A 434 -17.12 -7.34 32.49
N GLY A 435 -18.22 -6.94 31.84
CA GLY A 435 -18.99 -5.74 32.19
C GLY A 435 -18.27 -4.40 31.92
N SER A 436 -17.08 -4.43 31.30
CA SER A 436 -16.19 -3.28 31.08
C SER A 436 -15.89 -3.06 29.60
N ASP A 437 -15.33 -1.89 29.30
CA ASP A 437 -14.74 -1.42 28.05
C ASP A 437 -13.19 -1.45 28.07
N GLU A 438 -12.61 -2.03 29.10
CA GLU A 438 -11.17 -2.32 29.20
C GLU A 438 -10.78 -3.47 28.25
N ILE A 439 -9.92 -3.19 27.27
CA ILE A 439 -9.45 -4.16 26.29
C ILE A 439 -8.43 -5.11 26.92
N MET A 440 -8.68 -6.41 26.79
CA MET A 440 -7.77 -7.44 27.28
C MET A 440 -6.53 -7.61 26.38
N PRO A 441 -5.37 -8.00 26.93
CA PRO A 441 -4.11 -8.10 26.18
C PRO A 441 -4.14 -8.97 24.92
N GLY A 442 -4.96 -10.02 24.90
CA GLY A 442 -5.10 -10.91 23.73
C GLY A 442 -5.66 -10.22 22.48
N SER A 443 -6.26 -9.04 22.62
CA SER A 443 -6.84 -8.28 21.51
C SER A 443 -5.87 -7.31 20.84
N TYR A 444 -4.73 -7.02 21.46
CA TYR A 444 -3.81 -5.97 20.97
C TYR A 444 -3.23 -6.27 19.59
N LEU A 445 -2.91 -7.54 19.28
CA LEU A 445 -2.43 -7.91 17.94
C LEU A 445 -3.47 -7.62 16.84
N LEU A 446 -4.76 -7.85 17.12
CA LEU A 446 -5.84 -7.55 16.16
C LEU A 446 -6.01 -6.04 15.96
N LEU A 447 -5.85 -5.28 17.03
CA LEU A 447 -5.94 -3.81 17.00
C LEU A 447 -4.74 -3.16 16.33
N ASP A 448 -3.54 -3.74 16.49
CA ASP A 448 -2.34 -3.32 15.77
C ASP A 448 -2.53 -3.51 14.26
N LYS A 449 -2.99 -4.70 13.83
CA LYS A 449 -3.30 -4.97 12.41
C LYS A 449 -4.33 -3.98 11.86
N LEU A 450 -5.36 -3.66 12.64
CA LEU A 450 -6.37 -2.67 12.26
C LEU A 450 -5.79 -1.27 12.10
N GLY A 451 -4.88 -0.86 12.98
CA GLY A 451 -4.13 0.39 12.85
C GLY A 451 -3.28 0.44 11.59
N GLU A 452 -2.62 -0.66 11.22
CA GLU A 452 -1.85 -0.78 9.98
C GLU A 452 -2.73 -0.64 8.73
N THR A 453 -3.90 -1.28 8.72
CA THR A 453 -4.88 -1.11 7.64
C THR A 453 -5.26 0.36 7.51
N MET A 454 -5.63 1.04 8.61
CA MET A 454 -5.99 2.46 8.56
C MET A 454 -4.88 3.40 8.10
N THR A 455 -3.63 3.04 8.42
CA THR A 455 -2.42 3.76 8.02
C THR A 455 -2.26 3.76 6.49
N SER A 456 -2.55 2.61 5.87
CA SER A 456 -2.46 2.42 4.41
C SER A 456 -3.66 2.99 3.65
N PHE A 457 -4.84 2.98 4.29
CA PHE A 457 -6.09 3.51 3.75
C PHE A 457 -6.32 4.97 4.12
N GLY A 458 -5.39 5.87 3.80
CA GLY A 458 -5.33 7.26 4.31
C GLY A 458 -6.61 8.09 4.13
N ASN A 459 -7.38 7.84 3.07
CA ASN A 459 -8.61 8.57 2.74
C ASN A 459 -9.91 7.80 3.08
N THR A 460 -9.85 7.00 4.14
CA THR A 460 -11.01 6.25 4.65
C THR A 460 -11.37 6.63 6.07
N VAL A 461 -12.63 6.40 6.41
CA VAL A 461 -13.20 6.43 7.74
C VAL A 461 -13.32 5.00 8.24
N LEU A 462 -12.85 4.77 9.47
CA LEU A 462 -13.09 3.52 10.17
C LEU A 462 -14.35 3.61 11.01
N ARG A 463 -15.36 2.82 10.65
CA ARG A 463 -16.55 2.64 11.48
C ARG A 463 -16.36 1.41 12.37
N VAL A 464 -16.42 1.66 13.67
CA VAL A 464 -16.31 0.67 14.74
C VAL A 464 -17.70 0.49 15.35
N GLU A 465 -18.32 -0.66 15.10
CA GLU A 465 -19.63 -0.99 15.66
C GLU A 465 -19.48 -2.02 16.78
N GLY A 466 -19.76 -1.61 18.01
CA GLY A 466 -19.79 -2.52 19.16
C GLY A 466 -21.11 -3.28 19.22
N ASN A 467 -21.05 -4.60 19.45
CA ASN A 467 -22.22 -5.45 19.65
C ASN A 467 -22.13 -6.19 21.00
N THR A 468 -23.27 -6.53 21.58
CA THR A 468 -23.38 -7.37 22.77
C THR A 468 -24.27 -8.58 22.49
N ASP A 469 -24.21 -9.57 23.37
CA ASP A 469 -25.30 -10.55 23.48
C ASP A 469 -26.54 -9.92 24.15
N ASN A 470 -27.56 -10.74 24.39
CA ASN A 470 -28.83 -10.33 24.98
C ASN A 470 -28.88 -10.37 26.52
N THR A 471 -27.74 -10.54 27.20
CA THR A 471 -27.67 -10.57 28.66
C THR A 471 -27.68 -9.14 29.21
N GLY A 472 -28.50 -8.87 30.21
CA GLY A 472 -28.63 -7.53 30.82
C GLY A 472 -29.72 -6.68 30.15
N SER A 473 -29.76 -5.38 30.50
CA SER A 473 -30.76 -4.47 29.95
C SER A 473 -30.33 -3.92 28.59
N ALA A 474 -31.28 -3.72 27.68
CA ALA A 474 -30.99 -3.19 26.34
C ALA A 474 -30.28 -1.82 26.38
N ALA A 475 -30.67 -0.95 27.32
CA ALA A 475 -30.03 0.35 27.52
C ALA A 475 -28.57 0.21 27.99
N ALA A 476 -28.30 -0.66 28.97
CA ALA A 476 -26.93 -0.90 29.44
C ALA A 476 -26.05 -1.50 28.34
N ASN A 477 -26.61 -2.43 27.56
CA ASN A 477 -25.94 -3.05 26.43
C ASN A 477 -25.58 -2.04 25.33
N LEU A 478 -26.49 -1.10 25.03
CA LEU A 478 -26.23 -0.02 24.09
C LEU A 478 -25.05 0.85 24.55
N THR A 479 -25.10 1.37 25.77
CA THR A 479 -24.02 2.20 26.35
C THR A 479 -22.70 1.44 26.46
N LEU A 480 -22.71 0.17 26.88
CA LEU A 480 -21.49 -0.63 26.98
C LEU A 480 -20.86 -0.85 25.59
N SER A 481 -21.68 -1.17 24.59
CA SER A 481 -21.20 -1.41 23.23
C SER A 481 -20.57 -0.17 22.60
N GLU A 482 -21.14 1.02 22.86
CA GLU A 482 -20.58 2.29 22.39
C GLU A 482 -19.25 2.62 23.06
N ARG A 483 -19.15 2.45 24.40
CA ARG A 483 -17.90 2.64 25.13
C ARG A 483 -16.79 1.71 24.62
N ARG A 484 -17.12 0.45 24.35
CA ARG A 484 -16.18 -0.51 23.74
C ARG A 484 -15.68 -0.06 22.37
N ALA A 485 -16.55 0.48 21.52
CA ALA A 485 -16.15 1.04 20.24
C ALA A 485 -15.21 2.26 20.42
N ILE A 486 -15.48 3.11 21.42
CA ILE A 486 -14.62 4.24 21.79
C ILE A 486 -13.25 3.75 22.30
N SER A 487 -13.19 2.70 23.12
CA SER A 487 -11.91 2.12 23.58
C SER A 487 -11.05 1.62 22.44
N VAL A 488 -11.65 0.99 21.42
CA VAL A 488 -10.94 0.58 20.20
C VAL A 488 -10.36 1.79 19.47
N LYS A 489 -11.16 2.84 19.25
CA LYS A 489 -10.69 4.11 18.67
C LYS A 489 -9.51 4.68 19.46
N ASN A 490 -9.64 4.78 20.79
CA ASN A 490 -8.62 5.35 21.65
C ASN A 490 -7.31 4.56 21.62
N TYR A 491 -7.39 3.23 21.57
CA TYR A 491 -6.22 2.38 21.40
C TYR A 491 -5.49 2.70 20.09
N ILE A 492 -6.21 2.78 18.97
CA ILE A 492 -5.58 3.02 17.66
C ILE A 492 -4.97 4.41 17.61
N VAL A 493 -5.69 5.47 18.00
CA VAL A 493 -5.17 6.85 18.02
C VAL A 493 -3.90 6.95 18.88
N LYS A 494 -3.84 6.23 20.00
CA LYS A 494 -2.68 6.24 20.89
C LYS A 494 -1.45 5.56 20.27
N ASN A 495 -1.63 4.40 19.63
CA ASN A 495 -0.52 3.59 19.11
C ASN A 495 -0.11 3.97 17.68
N PHE A 496 -1.00 4.63 16.92
CA PHE A 496 -0.80 5.05 15.54
C PHE A 496 -1.08 6.56 15.42
N PRO A 497 -0.17 7.43 15.92
CA PRO A 497 -0.40 8.86 16.05
C PRO A 497 -0.63 9.58 14.70
N ASN A 498 -0.25 8.95 13.58
CA ASN A 498 -0.48 9.46 12.23
C ASN A 498 -1.91 9.22 11.72
N ILE A 499 -2.79 8.60 12.53
CA ILE A 499 -4.20 8.42 12.20
C ILE A 499 -5.03 9.44 12.99
N PRO A 500 -5.59 10.48 12.33
CA PRO A 500 -6.41 11.47 12.99
C PRO A 500 -7.66 10.88 13.65
N PRO A 501 -8.04 11.32 14.86
CA PRO A 501 -9.30 10.92 15.51
C PRO A 501 -10.56 11.25 14.70
N THR A 502 -10.46 12.20 13.75
CA THR A 502 -11.51 12.60 12.80
C THR A 502 -11.83 11.54 11.77
N ARG A 503 -11.03 10.46 11.66
CA ARG A 503 -11.25 9.33 10.76
C ARG A 503 -12.04 8.17 11.40
N PHE A 504 -12.60 8.36 12.60
CA PHE A 504 -13.33 7.31 13.31
C PHE A 504 -14.81 7.64 13.50
N GLN A 505 -15.66 6.65 13.23
CA GLN A 505 -17.05 6.62 13.64
C GLN A 505 -17.25 5.49 14.65
N THR A 506 -17.72 5.79 15.85
CA THR A 506 -17.99 4.79 16.89
C THR A 506 -19.49 4.65 17.09
N ILE A 507 -20.02 3.43 17.00
CA ILE A 507 -21.45 3.15 17.10
C ILE A 507 -21.67 2.02 18.10
N GLY A 508 -22.54 2.22 19.08
CA GLY A 508 -23.09 1.14 19.89
C GLY A 508 -24.32 0.52 19.23
N ARG A 509 -24.33 -0.81 19.02
CA ARG A 509 -25.51 -1.55 18.54
C ARG A 509 -26.23 -2.30 19.65
N GLY A 510 -25.61 -2.42 20.84
CA GLY A 510 -26.10 -3.30 21.90
C GLY A 510 -26.42 -4.70 21.35
N GLN A 511 -27.59 -5.21 21.70
CA GLN A 511 -28.05 -6.55 21.32
C GLN A 511 -28.86 -6.60 20.00
N THR A 512 -28.92 -5.51 19.24
CA THR A 512 -29.85 -5.37 18.09
C THR A 512 -29.37 -5.99 16.79
N ASN A 513 -28.13 -6.47 16.74
CA ASN A 513 -27.52 -7.03 15.53
C ASN A 513 -26.83 -8.38 15.79
N PRO A 514 -27.59 -9.44 16.16
CA PRO A 514 -27.03 -10.76 16.41
C PRO A 514 -26.60 -11.45 15.10
N VAL A 515 -25.48 -12.16 15.14
CA VAL A 515 -24.98 -13.02 14.05
C VAL A 515 -25.17 -14.50 14.37
N ALA A 516 -25.55 -14.83 15.60
CA ALA A 516 -25.85 -16.17 16.06
C ALA A 516 -26.97 -16.17 17.11
N GLU A 517 -27.52 -17.34 17.37
CA GLU A 517 -28.55 -17.54 18.39
C GLU A 517 -28.02 -17.27 19.80
N ASN A 518 -28.68 -16.40 20.57
CA ASN A 518 -28.27 -16.06 21.94
C ASN A 518 -28.63 -17.11 23.00
N THR A 519 -29.27 -18.21 22.59
CA THR A 519 -29.70 -19.29 23.48
C THR A 519 -28.52 -20.12 24.02
N THR A 520 -27.40 -20.13 23.30
CA THR A 520 -26.19 -20.89 23.67
C THR A 520 -25.04 -19.95 24.04
N GLU A 521 -24.10 -20.41 24.88
CA GLU A 521 -22.91 -19.62 25.21
C GLU A 521 -22.04 -19.37 23.98
N ALA A 522 -21.90 -20.36 23.10
CA ALA A 522 -21.16 -20.21 21.85
C ALA A 522 -21.76 -19.10 20.96
N GLY A 523 -23.08 -19.05 20.81
CA GLY A 523 -23.75 -18.01 20.04
C GLY A 523 -23.67 -16.64 20.71
N ARG A 524 -23.81 -16.55 22.04
CA ARG A 524 -23.57 -15.30 22.78
C ARG A 524 -22.14 -14.79 22.60
N GLN A 525 -21.14 -15.68 22.62
CA GLN A 525 -19.75 -15.31 22.38
C GLN A 525 -19.54 -14.73 20.98
N GLN A 526 -20.20 -15.27 19.95
CA GLN A 526 -20.16 -14.71 18.59
C GLN A 526 -20.83 -13.33 18.50
N ASN A 527 -21.87 -13.09 19.30
CA ASN A 527 -22.56 -11.79 19.35
C ASN A 527 -21.78 -10.72 20.13
N ARG A 528 -20.92 -11.11 21.07
CA ARG A 528 -19.96 -10.21 21.74
C ARG A 528 -18.76 -9.92 20.82
N ARG A 529 -19.01 -9.11 19.79
CA ARG A 529 -18.03 -8.79 18.74
C ARG A 529 -17.96 -7.31 18.44
N THR A 530 -16.92 -6.92 17.72
CA THR A 530 -16.79 -5.60 17.11
C THR A 530 -16.75 -5.76 15.60
N ASP A 531 -17.69 -5.11 14.92
CA ASP A 531 -17.71 -5.08 13.46
C ASP A 531 -16.93 -3.84 12.99
N ILE A 532 -15.98 -4.07 12.10
CA ILE A 532 -15.13 -3.05 11.52
C ILE A 532 -15.47 -2.89 10.05
N LYS A 533 -15.72 -1.64 9.66
CA LYS A 533 -16.05 -1.26 8.28
C LYS A 533 -15.10 -0.14 7.85
N VAL A 534 -14.38 -0.37 6.75
CA VAL A 534 -13.55 0.65 6.09
C VAL A 534 -14.38 1.30 4.99
N ILE A 535 -14.62 2.60 5.10
CA ILE A 535 -15.54 3.35 4.22
C ILE A 535 -14.77 4.54 3.62
N LEU A 536 -14.96 4.85 2.34
CA LEU A 536 -14.41 6.07 1.74
C LEU A 536 -14.89 7.32 2.49
N ALA A 537 -13.98 8.26 2.76
CA ALA A 537 -14.34 9.51 3.42
C ALA A 537 -15.19 10.43 2.51
N THR A 538 -14.98 10.32 1.20
CA THR A 538 -15.72 11.03 0.16
C THR A 538 -16.43 10.04 -0.73
N GLN A 539 -17.73 9.86 -0.53
CA GLN A 539 -18.66 9.54 -1.62
C GLN A 539 -19.23 10.84 -2.18
#